data_AF-A0A2Z6MWH3-F1
#
_entry.id   AF-A0A2Z6MWH3-F1
#
_cell.length_a   1.000
_cell.length_b   1.000
_cell.length_c   1.000
_cell.angle_alpha   90.00
_cell.angle_beta   90.00
_cell.angle_gamma   90.00
#
_symmetry.space_group_name_H-M   'P 1'
#
loop_
_entity.id
_entity.type
_entity.pdbx_description
1 polymer ?
#
loop_
_entity_poly.entity_id
_entity_poly.type
_entity_poly.pdbx_seq_one_letter_code
_entity_poly.pdbx_strand_id
1 'polypeptide(L)'
;MASRIISKRGINKTRHASIQSLPRDLLLEVVATVASQSFLDLHNVKMCCKEFLQVTEQNYVLQKVSLDNFPLIQWFPNEKASSFLKRCEESENIEILFREGLREYFSYPNGNIGGLERLQIAAQRGHKEATYVYGNMQRMESEERSMGVIG
;
A
#
# COMPACT_ATOMS: atom_id res chain seq x y z
N MET A 1 14.58 -50.22 51.38
CA MET A 1 15.08 -49.10 50.53
C MET A 1 14.03 -48.83 49.46
N ALA A 2 13.38 -47.66 49.50
CA ALA A 2 12.26 -47.32 48.63
C ALA A 2 12.74 -46.81 47.27
N SER A 3 12.27 -47.44 46.19
CA SER A 3 12.58 -47.06 44.82
C SER A 3 11.83 -45.79 44.40
N ARG A 4 12.55 -44.79 43.90
CA ARG A 4 11.99 -43.55 43.35
C ARG A 4 11.39 -43.83 41.96
N ILE A 5 10.08 -43.67 41.83
CA ILE A 5 9.39 -43.61 40.53
C ILE A 5 9.67 -42.23 39.92
N ILE A 6 10.52 -42.18 38.90
CA ILE A 6 10.74 -40.96 38.11
C ILE A 6 9.58 -40.89 37.10
N SER A 7 8.60 -40.06 37.42
CA SER A 7 7.50 -39.69 36.52
C SER A 7 8.06 -39.01 35.27
N LYS A 8 8.03 -39.69 34.13
CA LYS A 8 8.31 -39.09 32.83
C LYS A 8 7.22 -38.06 32.51
N ARG A 9 7.55 -36.78 32.69
CA ARG A 9 6.75 -35.65 32.22
C ARG A 9 6.63 -35.76 30.70
N GLY A 10 5.46 -36.17 30.22
CA GLY A 10 5.12 -36.10 28.79
C GLY A 10 5.20 -34.66 28.33
N ILE A 11 6.14 -34.37 27.43
CA ILE A 11 6.18 -33.09 26.71
C ILE A 11 4.97 -33.12 25.78
N ASN A 12 3.90 -32.40 26.15
CA ASN A 12 2.77 -32.16 25.27
C ASN A 12 3.27 -31.38 24.06
N LYS A 13 3.49 -32.09 22.94
CA LYS A 13 3.94 -31.52 21.68
C LYS A 13 2.76 -30.72 21.11
N THR A 14 2.70 -29.42 21.37
CA THR A 14 1.78 -28.51 20.67
C THR A 14 2.09 -28.64 19.18
N ARG A 15 1.16 -29.23 18.42
CA ARG A 15 1.26 -29.27 16.95
C ARG A 15 1.01 -27.86 16.46
N HIS A 16 2.07 -27.09 16.29
CA HIS A 16 1.99 -25.80 15.61
C HIS A 16 1.62 -26.07 14.16
N ALA A 17 0.39 -25.69 13.77
CA ALA A 17 0.02 -25.66 12.36
C ALA A 17 0.83 -24.55 11.67
N SER A 18 1.37 -24.85 10.50
CA SER A 18 2.06 -23.84 9.70
C SER A 18 1.02 -22.86 9.14
N ILE A 19 1.35 -21.57 9.07
CA ILE A 19 0.51 -20.59 8.38
C ILE A 19 0.28 -20.96 6.90
N GLN A 20 1.21 -21.71 6.30
CA GLN A 20 1.11 -22.24 4.94
C GLN A 20 0.07 -23.37 4.80
N SER A 21 -0.44 -23.92 5.91
CA SER A 21 -1.54 -24.89 5.87
C SER A 21 -2.92 -24.22 5.82
N LEU A 22 -2.97 -22.89 5.88
CA LEU A 22 -4.22 -22.15 5.73
C LEU A 22 -4.72 -22.23 4.29
N PRO A 23 -6.05 -22.24 4.09
CA PRO A 23 -6.65 -21.96 2.79
C PRO A 23 -6.08 -20.68 2.17
N ARG A 24 -5.91 -20.68 0.84
CA ARG A 24 -5.27 -19.59 0.11
C ARG A 24 -5.93 -18.23 0.36
N ASP A 25 -7.25 -18.18 0.49
CA ASP A 25 -7.99 -16.94 0.70
C ASP A 25 -7.70 -16.35 2.09
N LEU A 26 -7.55 -17.19 3.11
CA LEU A 26 -7.16 -16.74 4.45
C LEU A 26 -5.71 -16.28 4.47
N LEU A 27 -4.83 -16.97 3.75
CA LEU A 27 -3.44 -16.54 3.60
C LEU A 27 -3.36 -15.18 2.90
N LEU A 28 -4.16 -14.97 1.86
CA LEU A 28 -4.26 -13.73 1.12
C LEU A 28 -4.74 -12.58 2.03
N GLU A 29 -5.76 -12.80 2.86
CA GLU A 29 -6.26 -11.78 3.79
C GLU A 29 -5.22 -11.40 4.85
N VAL A 30 -4.51 -12.39 5.40
CA VAL A 30 -3.44 -12.14 6.38
C VAL A 30 -2.33 -11.31 5.74
N VAL A 31 -1.88 -11.69 4.55
CA VAL A 31 -0.82 -10.95 3.84
C VAL A 31 -1.29 -9.55 3.44
N ALA A 32 -2.54 -9.38 3.01
CA ALA A 32 -3.12 -8.08 2.71
C ALA A 32 -3.20 -7.19 3.97
N THR A 33 -3.52 -7.77 5.12
CA THR A 33 -3.51 -7.07 6.41
C THR A 33 -2.10 -6.60 6.75
N VAL A 34 -1.08 -7.47 6.58
CA VAL A 34 0.33 -7.09 6.78
C VAL A 34 0.74 -5.96 5.82
N ALA A 35 0.35 -6.06 4.54
CA ALA A 35 0.60 -5.03 3.54
C ALA A 35 0.02 -3.67 3.93
N SER A 36 -1.19 -3.65 4.49
CA SER A 36 -1.87 -2.42 4.92
C SER A 36 -1.27 -1.75 6.15
N GLN A 37 -0.47 -2.48 6.92
CA GLN A 37 0.18 -1.93 8.12
C GLN A 37 1.63 -1.51 7.83
N SER A 38 2.34 -2.24 6.99
CA SER A 38 3.77 -2.05 6.81
C SER A 38 4.28 -2.67 5.52
N PHE A 39 4.79 -1.82 4.62
CA PHE A 39 5.54 -2.27 3.45
C PHE A 39 6.76 -3.12 3.82
N LEU A 40 7.46 -2.80 4.91
CA LEU A 40 8.66 -3.54 5.31
C LEU A 40 8.31 -4.98 5.70
N ASP A 41 7.20 -5.17 6.42
CA ASP A 41 6.74 -6.50 6.79
C ASP A 41 6.24 -7.27 5.58
N LEU A 42 5.57 -6.61 4.64
CA LEU A 42 5.21 -7.21 3.36
C LEU A 42 6.45 -7.66 2.57
N HIS A 43 7.49 -6.84 2.55
CA HIS A 43 8.76 -7.18 1.90
C HIS A 43 9.40 -8.41 2.56
N ASN A 44 9.40 -8.47 3.89
CA ASN A 44 9.89 -9.63 4.63
C ASN A 44 9.09 -10.90 4.30
N VAL A 45 7.76 -10.81 4.30
CA VAL A 45 6.85 -11.91 3.91
C VAL A 45 7.16 -12.40 2.49
N LYS A 46 7.34 -11.49 1.54
CA LYS A 46 7.69 -11.80 0.15
C LYS A 46 8.98 -12.62 0.04
N MET A 47 9.96 -12.35 0.92
CA MET A 47 11.26 -13.03 0.93
C MET A 47 11.24 -14.37 1.68
N CYS A 48 10.20 -14.67 2.46
CA CYS A 48 10.14 -15.89 3.29
C CYS A 48 9.99 -17.18 2.49
N CYS A 49 9.05 -17.26 1.55
CA CYS A 49 8.81 -18.48 0.76
C CYS A 49 8.13 -18.21 -0.59
N LYS A 50 8.16 -19.23 -1.48
CA LYS A 50 7.58 -19.15 -2.83
C LYS A 50 6.06 -18.94 -2.82
N GLU A 51 5.37 -19.51 -1.84
CA GLU A 51 3.92 -19.34 -1.71
C GLU A 51 3.57 -17.90 -1.32
N PHE A 52 4.27 -17.34 -0.32
CA PHE A 52 4.11 -15.94 0.04
C PHE A 52 4.48 -15.01 -1.10
N LEU A 53 5.56 -15.29 -1.84
CA LEU A 53 5.87 -14.52 -3.05
C LEU A 53 4.65 -14.46 -3.98
N GLN A 54 4.03 -15.60 -4.31
CA GLN A 54 2.84 -15.60 -5.19
C GLN A 54 1.61 -14.88 -4.61
N VAL A 55 1.46 -14.86 -3.28
CA VAL A 55 0.36 -14.18 -2.59
C VAL A 55 0.59 -12.67 -2.57
N THR A 56 1.82 -12.22 -2.27
CA THR A 56 2.18 -10.79 -2.23
C THR A 56 2.07 -10.11 -3.60
N GLU A 57 2.17 -10.87 -4.68
CA GLU A 57 2.08 -10.37 -6.05
C GLU A 57 0.64 -10.28 -6.59
N GLN A 58 -0.36 -10.67 -5.79
CA GLN A 58 -1.77 -10.55 -6.16
C GLN A 58 -2.24 -9.10 -6.11
N ASN A 59 -3.05 -8.69 -7.09
CA ASN A 59 -3.60 -7.33 -7.17
C ASN A 59 -4.32 -6.92 -5.88
N TYR A 60 -5.05 -7.86 -5.25
CA TYR A 60 -5.74 -7.60 -3.98
C TYR A 60 -4.79 -7.16 -2.85
N VAL A 61 -3.58 -7.74 -2.77
CA VAL A 61 -2.58 -7.34 -1.78
C VAL A 61 -1.97 -5.99 -2.16
N LEU A 62 -1.60 -5.83 -3.43
CA LEU A 62 -0.99 -4.60 -3.96
C LEU A 62 -1.91 -3.37 -3.79
N GLN A 63 -3.22 -3.56 -3.95
CA GLN A 63 -4.24 -2.54 -3.71
C GLN A 63 -4.23 -2.03 -2.26
N LYS A 64 -3.88 -2.89 -1.29
CA LYS A 64 -3.91 -2.61 0.15
C LYS A 64 -2.56 -2.19 0.73
N VAL A 65 -1.51 -2.09 -0.06
CA VAL A 65 -0.17 -1.71 0.43
C VAL A 65 -0.21 -0.31 1.04
N SER A 66 0.23 -0.20 2.30
CA SER A 66 0.54 1.09 2.93
C SER A 66 1.93 1.57 2.54
N LEU A 67 2.03 2.88 2.33
CA LEU A 67 3.26 3.59 1.98
C LEU A 67 3.66 4.60 3.07
N ASP A 68 3.17 4.42 4.30
CA ASP A 68 3.42 5.36 5.40
C ASP A 68 4.90 5.47 5.74
N ASN A 69 5.68 4.42 5.47
CA ASN A 69 7.13 4.41 5.65
C ASN A 69 7.91 5.14 4.53
N PHE A 70 7.22 5.65 3.50
CA PHE A 70 7.83 6.36 2.38
C PHE A 70 7.47 7.84 2.38
N PRO A 71 8.33 8.72 1.81
CA PRO A 71 7.97 10.11 1.55
C PRO A 71 6.64 10.21 0.81
N LEU A 72 5.83 11.23 1.15
CA LEU A 72 4.56 11.49 0.48
C LEU A 72 4.74 11.64 -1.03
N ILE A 73 5.77 12.38 -1.45
CA ILE A 73 6.15 12.52 -2.85
C ILE A 73 7.54 11.92 -3.04
N GLN A 74 7.60 10.80 -3.75
CA GLN A 74 8.85 10.22 -4.18
C GLN A 74 9.24 10.81 -5.55
N TRP A 75 10.03 11.88 -5.53
CA TRP A 75 10.45 12.61 -6.74
C TRP A 75 11.34 11.78 -7.67
N PHE A 76 12.26 11.01 -7.10
CA PHE A 76 13.25 10.24 -7.85
C PHE A 76 13.27 8.78 -7.38
N PRO A 77 12.22 8.00 -7.69
CA PRO A 77 12.22 6.58 -7.42
C PRO A 77 13.29 5.89 -8.28
N ASN A 78 14.02 4.94 -7.68
CA ASN A 78 14.88 4.05 -8.44
C ASN A 78 14.04 3.07 -9.29
N GLU A 79 14.65 2.39 -10.26
CA GLU A 79 13.93 1.49 -11.19
C GLU A 79 13.05 0.43 -10.49
N LYS A 80 13.55 -0.13 -9.39
CA LYS A 80 12.81 -1.13 -8.60
C LYS A 80 11.61 -0.52 -7.87
N ALA A 81 11.78 0.68 -7.33
CA ALA A 81 10.69 1.43 -6.71
C ALA A 81 9.66 1.84 -7.77
N SER A 82 10.09 2.39 -8.90
CA SER A 82 9.18 2.80 -10.00
C SER A 82 8.36 1.64 -10.52
N SER A 83 8.99 0.49 -10.77
CA SER A 83 8.26 -0.72 -11.22
C SER A 83 7.28 -1.24 -10.17
N PHE A 84 7.63 -1.17 -8.88
CA PHE A 84 6.73 -1.54 -7.80
C PHE A 84 5.53 -0.58 -7.66
N LEU A 85 5.78 0.74 -7.65
CA LEU A 85 4.74 1.77 -7.56
C LEU A 85 3.77 1.66 -8.73
N LYS A 86 4.30 1.48 -9.96
CA LYS A 86 3.49 1.26 -11.16
C LYS A 86 2.57 0.06 -11.03
N ARG A 87 3.07 -1.07 -10.50
CA ARG A 87 2.23 -2.26 -10.28
C ARG A 87 1.16 -2.06 -9.22
N CYS A 88 1.44 -1.24 -8.21
CA CYS A 88 0.43 -0.85 -7.23
C CYS A 88 -0.63 0.08 -7.84
N GLU A 89 -0.24 1.00 -8.73
CA GLU A 89 -1.14 1.85 -9.52
C GLU A 89 -2.04 0.99 -10.44
N GLU A 90 -1.46 0.05 -11.18
CA GLU A 90 -2.19 -0.93 -12.03
C GLU A 90 -3.15 -1.82 -11.21
N SER A 91 -2.85 -2.02 -9.92
CA SER A 91 -3.71 -2.74 -8.97
C SER A 91 -4.74 -1.83 -8.28
N GLU A 92 -4.86 -0.57 -8.73
CA GLU A 92 -5.81 0.42 -8.21
C GLU A 92 -5.61 0.79 -6.74
N ASN A 93 -4.36 0.81 -6.28
CA ASN A 93 -4.03 1.35 -4.97
C ASN A 93 -4.29 2.86 -4.92
N ILE A 94 -5.23 3.29 -4.07
CA ILE A 94 -5.70 4.67 -3.99
C ILE A 94 -4.63 5.60 -3.40
N GLU A 95 -3.80 5.11 -2.47
CA GLU A 95 -2.70 5.87 -1.86
C GLU A 95 -1.64 6.22 -2.93
N ILE A 96 -1.30 5.27 -3.79
CA ILE A 96 -0.40 5.50 -4.93
C ILE A 96 -0.99 6.55 -5.87
N LEU A 97 -2.27 6.39 -6.24
CA LEU A 97 -2.94 7.30 -7.16
C LEU A 97 -2.91 8.75 -6.65
N PHE A 98 -3.13 8.93 -5.35
CA PHE A 98 -3.01 10.23 -4.69
C PHE A 98 -1.57 10.77 -4.75
N ARG A 99 -0.58 9.98 -4.34
CA ARG A 99 0.84 10.41 -4.31
C ARG A 99 1.40 10.73 -5.69
N GLU A 100 1.07 9.92 -6.69
CA GLU A 100 1.46 10.14 -8.09
C GLU A 100 0.75 11.36 -8.67
N GLY A 101 -0.54 11.55 -8.35
CA GLY A 101 -1.29 12.76 -8.70
C GLY A 101 -0.65 14.04 -8.15
N LEU A 102 -0.21 14.02 -6.89
CA LEU A 102 0.55 15.14 -6.30
C LEU A 102 1.87 15.36 -7.02
N ARG A 103 2.67 14.30 -7.23
CA ARG A 103 3.97 14.41 -7.90
C ARG A 103 3.83 15.05 -9.27
N GLU A 104 2.88 14.56 -10.05
CA GLU A 104 2.61 15.06 -11.39
C GLU A 104 2.14 16.51 -11.36
N TYR A 105 1.16 16.85 -10.52
CA TYR A 105 0.65 18.21 -10.40
C TYR A 105 1.76 19.20 -10.07
N PHE A 106 2.59 18.91 -9.06
CA PHE A 106 3.68 19.80 -8.67
C PHE A 106 4.87 19.80 -9.64
N SER A 107 5.02 18.78 -10.48
CA SER A 107 6.04 18.78 -11.54
C SER A 107 5.69 19.73 -12.68
N TYR A 108 4.39 19.94 -12.94
CA TYR A 108 3.90 20.73 -14.08
C TYR A 108 2.71 21.62 -13.68
N PRO A 109 2.93 22.69 -12.89
CA PRO A 109 1.84 23.48 -12.31
C PRO A 109 0.91 24.16 -13.34
N ASN A 110 1.39 24.47 -14.55
CA ASN A 110 0.65 25.27 -15.53
C ASN A 110 -0.12 24.45 -16.58
N GLY A 111 -0.47 23.19 -16.31
CA GLY A 111 -1.22 22.39 -17.29
C GLY A 111 -1.37 20.90 -17.01
N ASN A 112 -1.15 20.43 -15.78
CA ASN A 112 -1.24 19.01 -15.51
C ASN A 112 -2.66 18.52 -15.24
N ILE A 113 -3.42 18.34 -16.33
CA ILE A 113 -4.74 17.71 -16.31
C ILE A 113 -4.65 16.28 -15.75
N GLY A 114 -3.59 15.54 -16.07
CA GLY A 114 -3.42 14.14 -15.64
C GLY A 114 -3.18 13.99 -14.13
N GLY A 115 -2.42 14.89 -13.53
CA GLY A 115 -2.21 14.94 -12.07
C GLY A 115 -3.51 15.27 -11.33
N LEU A 116 -4.25 16.27 -11.83
CA LEU A 116 -5.52 16.69 -11.25
C LEU A 116 -6.61 15.60 -11.38
N GLU A 117 -6.68 14.91 -12.53
CA GLU A 117 -7.59 13.78 -12.77
C GLU A 117 -7.32 12.63 -11.79
N ARG A 118 -6.05 12.27 -11.56
CA ARG A 118 -5.69 11.25 -10.55
C ARG A 118 -6.13 11.65 -9.15
N LEU A 119 -5.93 12.92 -8.76
CA LEU A 119 -6.38 13.44 -7.47
C LEU A 119 -7.90 13.42 -7.35
N GLN A 120 -8.62 13.74 -8.44
CA GLN A 120 -10.08 13.66 -8.49
C GLN A 120 -10.57 12.22 -8.28
N ILE A 121 -9.98 11.25 -8.98
CA ILE A 121 -10.35 9.84 -8.85
C ILE A 121 -10.05 9.34 -7.43
N ALA A 122 -8.90 9.70 -6.85
CA ALA A 122 -8.57 9.35 -5.47
C ALA A 122 -9.59 9.93 -4.46
N ALA A 123 -9.98 11.19 -4.65
CA ALA A 123 -11.01 11.84 -3.83
C ALA A 123 -12.38 11.16 -3.96
N GLN A 124 -12.81 10.81 -5.18
CA GLN A 124 -14.06 10.10 -5.44
C GLN A 124 -14.09 8.69 -4.82
N ARG A 125 -12.92 8.04 -4.73
CA ARG A 125 -12.75 6.74 -4.09
C ARG A 125 -12.61 6.81 -2.56
N GLY A 126 -12.76 8.00 -1.96
CA GLY A 126 -12.84 8.19 -0.51
C GLY A 126 -11.51 8.44 0.20
N HIS A 127 -10.44 8.75 -0.54
CA HIS A 127 -9.17 9.16 0.09
C HIS A 127 -9.31 10.56 0.68
N LYS A 128 -9.21 10.67 2.00
CA LYS A 128 -9.54 11.90 2.76
C LYS A 128 -8.64 13.07 2.40
N GLU A 129 -7.34 12.83 2.35
CA GLU A 129 -6.30 13.79 1.99
C GLU A 129 -6.47 14.24 0.54
N ALA A 130 -6.78 13.32 -0.38
CA ALA A 130 -7.09 13.66 -1.76
C ALA A 130 -8.33 14.56 -1.85
N THR A 131 -9.40 14.27 -1.11
CA THR A 131 -10.60 15.13 -1.06
C THR A 131 -10.26 16.55 -0.59
N TYR A 132 -9.44 16.67 0.46
CA TYR A 132 -9.01 17.96 0.98
C TYR A 132 -8.15 18.72 -0.03
N VAL A 133 -7.12 18.07 -0.60
CA VAL A 133 -6.20 18.69 -1.55
C VAL A 133 -6.94 19.09 -2.84
N TYR A 134 -7.74 18.20 -3.40
CA TYR A 134 -8.50 18.45 -4.62
C TYR A 134 -9.49 19.61 -4.45
N GLY A 135 -10.19 19.67 -3.31
CA GLY A 135 -11.09 20.79 -3.00
C GLY A 135 -10.37 22.14 -2.90
N ASN A 136 -9.16 22.17 -2.33
CA ASN A 136 -8.34 23.38 -2.29
C ASN A 136 -7.83 23.79 -3.67
N MET A 137 -7.39 22.83 -4.49
CA MET A 137 -6.91 23.09 -5.86
C MET A 137 -8.01 23.68 -6.75
N GLN A 138 -9.23 23.12 -6.71
CA GLN A 138 -10.37 23.69 -7.44
C GLN A 138 -10.67 25.12 -7.02
N ARG A 139 -10.56 25.41 -5.72
CA ARG A 139 -10.79 26.76 -5.20
C ARG A 139 -9.75 27.74 -5.76
N MET A 140 -8.47 27.36 -5.75
CA MET A 140 -7.39 28.21 -6.29
C MET A 140 -7.58 28.52 -7.77
N GLU A 141 -7.94 27.53 -8.59
CA GLU A 141 -8.22 27.74 -10.03
C GLU A 141 -9.37 28.76 -10.24
N SER A 142 -10.42 28.70 -9.41
CA SER A 142 -11.54 29.64 -9.48
C SER A 142 -11.15 31.08 -9.07
N GLU A 143 -10.23 31.23 -8.12
CA GLU A 143 -9.73 32.53 -7.66
C GLU A 143 -8.76 33.15 -8.68
N GLU A 144 -7.86 32.36 -9.29
CA GLU A 144 -6.97 32.81 -10.37
C GLU A 144 -7.73 33.27 -11.61
N ARG A 145 -8.81 32.57 -11.96
CA ARG A 145 -9.72 32.94 -13.04
C ARG A 145 -10.52 34.20 -12.71
N SER A 146 -10.92 34.39 -11.46
CA SER A 146 -11.60 35.60 -10.99
C SER A 146 -10.68 36.83 -10.91
N MET A 147 -9.37 36.63 -10.76
CA MET A 147 -8.35 37.69 -10.73
C MET A 147 -7.79 38.04 -12.12
N GLY A 148 -8.21 37.34 -13.19
CA GLY A 148 -7.76 37.63 -14.56
C GLY A 148 -6.29 37.31 -14.83
N VAL A 149 -5.69 36.43 -14.02
CA VAL A 149 -4.26 36.06 -14.12
C VAL A 149 -4.02 35.05 -15.25
N ILE A 150 -5.07 34.35 -15.67
CA ILE A 150 -5.06 33.43 -16.81
C ILE A 150 -6.06 33.97 -17.83
N GLY A 151 -5.54 34.69 -18.82
CA GLY A 151 -6.26 35.15 -20.00
C GLY A 151 -6.05 34.20 -21.17
#